data_AF-A0A1P9X2E1-F1
#
_entry.id   AF-A0A1P9X2E1-F1
#
_cell.length_a   1.000
_cell.length_b   1.000
_cell.length_c   1.000
_cell.angle_alpha   90.00
_cell.angle_beta   90.00
_cell.angle_gamma   90.00
#
_symmetry.space_group_name_H-M   'P 1'
#
loop_
_entity.id
_entity.type
_entity.pdbx_description
1 polymer ?
#
loop_
_entity_poly.entity_id
_entity_poly.type
_entity_poly.pdbx_seq_one_letter_code
_entity_poly.pdbx_strand_id
1 'polypeptide(L)'
;MEQALESVRTFKHHNLTNPRYAFDLLQSLDNKPTFRTPGLAREPFLSFHPGIGVGVIRNQLVPSFNFDLELVPNRFQQVGYFVGYTSNFFFQSAPDNALQTFRNDFVHAGVSFYRKDKDSRTANFTKHIASFYVGLPVYRSGSFFAPNTIKLGATVYQNWLMKVQTDVYMNGFFKQVNPSLRLVVGF
;
A
#
# COMPACT_ATOMS: atom_id res chain seq x y z
N MET A 1 -34.47 -15.61 15.52
CA MET A 1 -33.59 -14.68 14.78
C MET A 1 -34.39 -13.52 14.18
N GLU A 2 -35.49 -13.79 13.47
CA GLU A 2 -36.37 -12.74 12.89
C GLU A 2 -36.92 -11.76 13.93
N GLN A 3 -37.40 -12.23 15.09
CA GLN A 3 -37.95 -11.36 16.14
C GLN A 3 -36.95 -10.32 16.68
N ALA A 4 -35.66 -10.65 16.78
CA ALA A 4 -34.65 -9.71 17.23
C ALA A 4 -34.38 -8.62 16.17
N LEU A 5 -34.36 -8.99 14.89
CA LEU A 5 -34.20 -8.06 13.77
C LEU A 5 -35.44 -7.17 13.59
N GLU A 6 -36.65 -7.70 13.80
CA GLU A 6 -37.89 -6.91 13.80
C GLU A 6 -37.94 -5.90 14.95
N SER A 7 -37.51 -6.32 16.15
CA SER A 7 -37.46 -5.41 17.31
C SER A 7 -36.49 -4.24 17.10
N VAL A 8 -35.43 -4.42 16.31
CA VAL A 8 -34.47 -3.36 15.99
C VAL A 8 -35.05 -2.35 14.98
N ARG A 9 -35.91 -2.80 14.06
CA ARG A 9 -36.53 -1.95 13.02
C ARG A 9 -37.52 -0.92 13.59
N THR A 10 -38.03 -1.13 14.79
CA THR A 10 -38.98 -0.20 15.44
C THR A 10 -38.29 1.03 16.05
N PHE A 11 -36.97 0.97 16.30
CA PHE A 11 -36.22 2.08 16.87
C PHE A 11 -35.82 3.11 15.80
N LYS A 12 -36.69 4.10 15.56
CA LYS A 12 -36.36 5.25 14.71
C LYS A 12 -35.14 5.99 15.27
N HIS A 13 -34.21 6.36 14.38
CA HIS A 13 -32.95 7.08 14.68
C HIS A 13 -31.90 6.29 15.47
N HIS A 14 -32.04 4.98 15.64
CA HIS A 14 -31.04 4.16 16.30
C HIS A 14 -29.92 3.74 15.35
N ASN A 15 -28.66 3.66 15.83
CA ASN A 15 -27.50 3.29 15.00
C ASN A 15 -27.67 1.95 14.27
N LEU A 16 -28.42 1.01 14.87
CA LEU A 16 -28.74 -0.30 14.27
C LEU A 16 -29.74 -0.24 13.09
N THR A 17 -30.45 0.88 12.90
CA THR A 17 -31.35 1.11 11.76
C THR A 17 -30.72 1.99 10.69
N ASN A 18 -29.54 2.54 10.98
CA ASN A 18 -28.83 3.43 10.07
C ASN A 18 -27.93 2.59 9.15
N PRO A 19 -28.08 2.69 7.81
CA PRO A 19 -27.29 1.92 6.85
C PRO A 19 -25.78 2.24 6.89
N ARG A 20 -25.35 3.18 7.74
CA ARG A 20 -23.94 3.53 8.01
C ARG A 20 -23.27 2.63 9.06
N TYR A 21 -23.97 1.68 9.66
CA TYR A 21 -23.42 0.76 10.66
C TYR A 21 -23.64 -0.68 10.23
N ALA A 22 -22.61 -1.52 10.39
CA ALA A 22 -22.74 -2.97 10.35
C ALA A 22 -22.78 -3.50 11.78
N PHE A 23 -23.39 -4.66 11.98
CA PHE A 23 -23.42 -5.31 13.29
C PHE A 23 -23.30 -6.82 13.16
N ASP A 24 -22.58 -7.45 14.10
CA ASP A 24 -22.50 -8.89 14.22
C ASP A 24 -23.40 -9.33 15.37
N LEU A 25 -24.31 -10.25 15.06
CA LEU A 25 -25.17 -10.87 16.06
C LEU A 25 -24.47 -12.11 16.59
N LEU A 26 -23.95 -12.03 17.83
CA LEU A 26 -23.41 -13.20 18.51
C LEU A 26 -24.52 -13.84 19.35
N GLN A 27 -24.79 -15.11 19.05
CA GLN A 27 -25.70 -15.94 19.85
C GLN A 27 -24.85 -16.78 20.80
N SER A 28 -24.72 -16.33 22.05
CA SER A 28 -24.04 -17.09 23.10
C SER A 28 -24.88 -18.28 23.54
N LEU A 29 -24.24 -19.29 24.14
CA LEU A 29 -24.86 -20.51 24.69
C LEU A 29 -26.00 -20.22 25.69
N ASP A 30 -26.01 -19.03 26.30
CA ASP A 30 -27.07 -18.56 27.21
C ASP A 30 -28.34 -18.04 26.48
N ASN A 31 -28.44 -18.23 25.16
CA ASN A 31 -29.58 -17.86 24.32
C ASN A 31 -29.97 -16.36 24.34
N LYS A 32 -29.11 -15.50 24.91
CA LYS A 32 -29.25 -14.04 24.88
C LYS A 32 -28.56 -13.50 23.63
N PRO A 33 -29.29 -12.90 22.67
CA PRO A 33 -28.67 -12.27 21.52
C PRO A 33 -27.92 -11.02 21.98
N THR A 34 -26.60 -11.01 21.83
CA THR A 34 -25.78 -9.82 22.06
C THR A 34 -25.33 -9.26 20.72
N PHE A 35 -25.71 -8.02 20.44
CA PHE A 35 -25.11 -7.27 19.35
C PHE A 35 -23.72 -6.84 19.78
N ARG A 36 -22.69 -7.40 19.14
CA ARG A 36 -21.39 -6.73 19.13
C ARG A 36 -21.42 -5.74 17.98
N THR A 37 -20.84 -4.56 18.20
CA THR A 37 -20.51 -3.61 17.15
C THR A 37 -19.16 -4.02 16.56
N PRO A 38 -19.08 -4.83 15.47
CA PRO A 38 -18.02 -4.64 14.51
C PRO A 38 -18.17 -3.20 14.03
N GLY A 39 -17.06 -2.51 14.00
CA GLY A 39 -16.97 -1.08 13.82
C GLY A 39 -17.73 -0.42 12.67
N LEU A 40 -17.79 0.92 12.74
CA LEU A 40 -18.49 1.77 11.76
C LEU A 40 -18.11 1.41 10.31
N ALA A 41 -19.04 1.68 9.39
CA ALA A 41 -18.75 1.81 7.96
C ALA A 41 -17.79 2.98 7.62
N ARG A 42 -17.00 3.45 8.58
CA ARG A 42 -16.08 4.59 8.57
C ARG A 42 -14.75 4.24 9.22
N GLU A 43 -14.52 2.98 9.59
CA GLU A 43 -13.32 2.65 10.32
C GLU A 43 -12.08 2.65 9.42
N PRO A 44 -10.99 3.26 9.91
CA PRO A 44 -9.71 3.19 9.25
C PRO A 44 -9.27 1.73 9.22
N PHE A 45 -8.79 1.29 8.06
CA PHE A 45 -8.21 -0.04 7.94
C PHE A 45 -6.77 0.04 7.48
N LEU A 46 -6.04 -1.03 7.79
CA LEU A 46 -4.66 -1.21 7.41
C LEU A 46 -4.62 -2.22 6.27
N SER A 47 -3.95 -1.86 5.18
CA SER A 47 -3.74 -2.73 4.03
C SER A 47 -2.27 -3.11 3.92
N PHE A 48 -2.03 -4.36 3.54
CA PHE A 48 -0.71 -4.95 3.41
C PHE A 48 -0.47 -5.30 1.95
N HIS A 49 0.65 -4.83 1.41
CA HIS A 49 0.96 -4.91 -0.02
C HIS A 49 2.34 -5.52 -0.25
N PRO A 50 2.50 -6.85 -0.05
CA PRO A 50 3.72 -7.55 -0.44
C PRO A 50 3.78 -7.71 -1.96
N GLY A 51 4.97 -7.55 -2.52
CA GLY A 51 5.20 -7.74 -3.95
C GLY A 51 6.64 -8.01 -4.30
N ILE A 52 6.82 -8.62 -5.46
CA ILE A 52 8.12 -8.78 -6.11
C ILE A 52 8.12 -7.96 -7.40
N GLY A 53 9.26 -7.45 -7.80
CA GLY A 53 9.32 -6.64 -9.00
C GLY A 53 10.66 -6.70 -9.68
N VAL A 54 10.70 -6.21 -10.91
CA VAL A 54 11.92 -6.00 -11.68
C VAL A 54 11.88 -4.60 -12.24
N GLY A 55 12.98 -3.86 -12.13
CA GLY A 55 13.09 -2.52 -12.68
C GLY A 55 14.41 -2.28 -13.36
N VAL A 56 14.44 -1.27 -14.22
CA VAL A 56 15.67 -0.77 -14.83
C VAL A 56 16.17 0.38 -13.98
N ILE A 57 17.29 0.17 -13.28
CA ILE A 57 17.95 1.20 -12.46
C ILE A 57 19.38 1.31 -12.95
N ARG A 58 19.83 2.53 -13.31
CA ARG A 58 21.20 2.78 -13.83
C ARG A 58 21.58 1.80 -14.96
N ASN A 59 20.66 1.59 -15.90
CA ASN A 59 20.83 0.70 -17.06
C ASN A 59 21.02 -0.79 -16.73
N GLN A 60 20.65 -1.23 -15.52
CA GLN A 60 20.68 -2.64 -15.11
C GLN A 60 19.28 -3.13 -14.77
N LEU A 61 18.99 -4.40 -15.07
CA LEU A 61 17.79 -5.07 -14.58
C LEU A 61 18.00 -5.46 -13.11
N VAL A 62 17.13 -4.96 -12.26
CA VAL A 62 17.24 -5.06 -10.80
C VAL A 62 15.96 -5.70 -10.27
N PRO A 63 16.04 -6.99 -9.88
CA PRO A 63 15.00 -7.62 -9.08
C PRO A 63 14.83 -6.89 -7.74
N SER A 64 13.60 -6.91 -7.24
CA SER A 64 13.24 -6.22 -6.01
C SER A 64 12.16 -6.95 -5.24
N PHE A 65 12.21 -6.81 -3.92
CA PHE A 65 11.12 -7.13 -3.02
C PHE A 65 10.52 -5.81 -2.49
N ASN A 66 9.21 -5.77 -2.37
CA ASN A 66 8.45 -4.61 -1.94
C ASN A 66 7.42 -5.01 -0.88
N PHE A 67 7.26 -4.17 0.12
CA PHE A 67 6.24 -4.34 1.14
C PHE A 67 5.75 -2.96 1.57
N ASP A 68 4.48 -2.65 1.28
CA ASP A 68 3.85 -1.41 1.74
C ASP A 68 2.78 -1.69 2.77
N LEU A 69 2.75 -0.86 3.81
CA LEU A 69 1.74 -0.80 4.84
C LEU A 69 0.96 0.49 4.66
N GLU A 70 -0.31 0.37 4.30
CA GLU A 70 -1.16 1.51 3.95
C GLU A 70 -2.30 1.69 4.94
N LEU A 71 -2.35 2.86 5.58
CA LEU A 71 -3.46 3.32 6.37
C LEU A 71 -4.45 4.04 5.46
N VAL A 72 -5.65 3.50 5.38
CA VAL A 72 -6.77 4.13 4.72
C VAL A 72 -7.69 4.73 5.79
N PRO A 73 -7.65 6.05 6.02
CA PRO A 73 -8.32 6.67 7.17
C PRO A 73 -9.85 6.58 7.09
N ASN A 74 -10.42 6.56 5.88
CA ASN A 74 -11.85 6.52 5.67
C ASN A 74 -12.24 6.06 4.25
N ARG A 75 -13.23 5.18 4.12
CA ARG A 75 -13.84 4.77 2.83
C ARG A 75 -14.50 5.87 2.02
N PHE A 76 -14.78 7.04 2.60
CA PHE A 76 -15.34 8.19 1.89
C PHE A 76 -14.25 9.13 1.33
N GLN A 77 -13.01 8.99 1.81
CA GLN A 77 -11.88 9.78 1.34
C GLN A 77 -11.11 8.98 0.29
N GLN A 78 -10.67 9.69 -0.76
CA GLN A 78 -9.93 9.11 -1.86
C GLN A 78 -8.41 9.09 -1.58
N VAL A 79 -7.99 9.24 -0.33
CA VAL A 79 -6.58 9.41 0.06
C VAL A 79 -6.20 8.35 1.08
N GLY A 80 -5.12 7.63 0.82
CA GLY A 80 -4.43 6.73 1.76
C GLY A 80 -3.04 7.24 2.07
N TYR A 81 -2.49 6.83 3.21
CA TYR A 81 -1.13 7.13 3.63
C TYR A 81 -0.39 5.82 3.82
N PHE A 82 0.81 5.68 3.26
CA PHE A 82 1.56 4.44 3.40
C PHE A 82 3.00 4.69 3.83
N VAL A 83 3.53 3.70 4.53
CA VAL A 83 4.95 3.51 4.72
C VAL A 83 5.33 2.18 4.08
N GLY A 84 6.50 2.10 3.47
CA GLY A 84 6.89 0.92 2.75
C GLY A 84 8.38 0.71 2.71
N TYR A 85 8.73 -0.47 2.24
CA TYR A 85 10.07 -0.99 2.25
C TYR A 85 10.35 -1.65 0.90
N THR A 86 11.48 -1.30 0.29
CA THR A 86 11.96 -1.91 -0.95
C THR A 86 13.37 -2.45 -0.74
N SER A 87 13.60 -3.72 -1.08
CA SER A 87 14.94 -4.29 -1.26
C SER A 87 15.24 -4.45 -2.74
N ASN A 88 16.34 -3.86 -3.21
CA ASN A 88 16.85 -4.00 -4.58
C ASN A 88 18.08 -4.90 -4.62
N PHE A 89 18.17 -5.79 -5.60
CA PHE A 89 19.26 -6.76 -5.75
C PHE A 89 20.02 -6.50 -7.06
N PHE A 90 21.24 -5.97 -6.94
CA PHE A 90 22.13 -5.75 -8.08
C PHE A 90 23.08 -6.93 -8.24
N PHE A 91 23.41 -7.24 -9.48
CA PHE A 91 24.31 -8.33 -9.83
C PHE A 91 25.48 -7.77 -10.65
N GLN A 92 26.71 -8.08 -10.24
CA GLN A 92 27.92 -7.64 -10.93
C GLN A 92 28.94 -8.78 -10.96
N SER A 93 29.60 -8.96 -12.09
CA SER A 93 30.71 -9.90 -12.21
C SER A 93 31.96 -9.33 -11.54
N ALA A 94 32.57 -10.12 -10.68
CA ALA A 94 33.86 -9.83 -10.06
C ALA A 94 35.02 -10.17 -11.01
N PRO A 95 36.26 -9.70 -10.71
CA PRO A 95 37.43 -9.94 -11.55
C PRO A 95 37.77 -11.42 -11.77
N ASP A 96 37.32 -12.30 -10.88
CA ASP A 96 37.46 -13.76 -10.94
C ASP A 96 36.29 -14.47 -11.65
N ASN A 97 35.42 -13.72 -12.35
CA ASN A 97 34.15 -14.16 -12.93
C ASN A 97 33.12 -14.66 -11.91
N ALA A 98 33.33 -14.46 -10.60
CA ALA A 98 32.29 -14.76 -9.61
C ALA A 98 31.15 -13.74 -9.72
N LEU A 99 29.90 -14.21 -9.65
CA LEU A 99 28.73 -13.32 -9.59
C LEU A 99 28.58 -12.78 -8.17
N GLN A 100 28.72 -11.48 -7.99
CA GLN A 100 28.47 -10.81 -6.70
C GLN A 100 27.08 -10.19 -6.68
N THR A 101 26.38 -10.34 -5.55
CA THR A 101 25.06 -9.75 -5.31
C THR A 101 25.15 -8.63 -4.29
N PHE A 102 24.60 -7.47 -4.64
CA PHE A 102 24.56 -6.29 -3.77
C PHE A 102 23.11 -5.91 -3.47
N ARG A 103 22.75 -5.99 -2.19
CA ARG A 103 21.43 -5.61 -1.68
C ARG A 103 21.42 -4.14 -1.24
N ASN A 104 20.40 -3.40 -1.66
CA ASN A 104 20.19 -2.00 -1.30
C ASN A 104 18.73 -1.77 -0.92
N ASP A 105 18.50 -1.35 0.31
CA ASP A 105 17.17 -1.25 0.91
C ASP A 105 16.78 0.20 1.17
N PHE A 106 15.52 0.51 0.89
CA PHE A 106 14.92 1.82 1.09
C PHE A 106 13.66 1.69 1.93
N VAL A 107 13.49 2.63 2.87
CA VAL A 107 12.19 2.89 3.50
C VAL A 107 11.61 4.13 2.84
N HIS A 108 10.32 4.09 2.52
CA HIS A 108 9.60 5.20 1.90
C HIS A 108 8.28 5.47 2.60
N ALA A 109 7.82 6.72 2.51
CA ALA A 109 6.52 7.14 2.97
C ALA A 109 5.84 7.96 1.87
N GLY A 110 4.52 7.84 1.77
CA GLY A 110 3.79 8.44 0.66
C GLY A 110 2.29 8.52 0.85
N VAL A 111 1.66 9.01 -0.19
CA VAL A 111 0.20 9.17 -0.30
C VAL A 111 -0.31 8.46 -1.54
N SER A 112 -1.46 7.80 -1.41
CA SER A 112 -2.17 7.14 -2.49
C SER A 112 -3.48 7.83 -2.78
N PHE A 113 -3.87 7.88 -4.04
CA PHE A 113 -5.14 8.43 -4.50
C PHE A 113 -6.00 7.34 -5.14
N TYR A 114 -7.26 7.23 -4.76
CA TYR A 114 -8.19 6.20 -5.24
C TYR A 114 -9.35 6.78 -6.05
N ARG A 115 -9.88 6.02 -7.02
CA ARG A 115 -11.11 6.39 -7.71
C ARG A 115 -12.32 6.23 -6.80
N LYS A 116 -13.39 6.97 -7.08
CA LYS A 116 -14.70 6.71 -6.48
C LYS A 116 -15.33 5.46 -7.12
N ASP A 117 -16.16 4.77 -6.35
CA ASP A 117 -17.00 3.69 -6.85
C ASP A 117 -18.12 4.23 -7.75
N LYS A 118 -18.82 3.35 -8.47
CA LYS A 118 -19.88 3.69 -9.43
C LYS A 118 -20.99 4.54 -8.79
N ASP A 119 -21.29 4.28 -7.52
CA ASP A 119 -22.31 5.03 -6.77
C ASP A 119 -21.80 6.39 -6.26
N SER A 120 -20.54 6.74 -6.55
CA SER A 120 -19.86 8.00 -6.18
C SER A 120 -19.79 8.30 -4.68
N ARG A 121 -20.21 7.35 -3.83
CA ARG A 121 -20.31 7.50 -2.38
C ARG A 121 -19.11 6.94 -1.63
N THR A 122 -18.36 6.00 -2.20
CA THR A 122 -17.20 5.36 -1.54
C THR A 122 -15.99 5.39 -2.46
N ALA A 123 -14.79 5.38 -1.88
CA ALA A 123 -13.56 5.12 -2.60
C ALA A 123 -13.49 3.64 -2.96
N ASN A 124 -13.05 3.36 -4.18
CA ASN A 124 -12.78 2.02 -4.67
C ASN A 124 -11.28 1.74 -4.50
N PHE A 125 -10.96 1.00 -3.43
CA PHE A 125 -9.58 0.70 -3.05
C PHE A 125 -8.86 -0.28 -3.98
N THR A 126 -9.58 -0.92 -4.91
CA THR A 126 -8.96 -1.72 -5.98
C THR A 126 -8.62 -0.89 -7.21
N LYS A 127 -9.06 0.38 -7.28
CA LYS A 127 -8.83 1.30 -8.40
C LYS A 127 -7.97 2.49 -7.98
N HIS A 128 -6.68 2.23 -7.85
CA HIS A 128 -5.67 3.25 -7.59
C HIS A 128 -5.53 4.19 -8.81
N ILE A 129 -5.47 5.50 -8.55
CA ILE A 129 -5.25 6.54 -9.57
C ILE A 129 -3.76 6.75 -9.73
N ALA A 130 -3.09 7.03 -8.62
CA ALA A 130 -1.67 7.29 -8.52
C ALA A 130 -1.25 7.27 -7.05
N SER A 131 0.02 7.00 -6.79
CA SER A 131 0.65 7.30 -5.50
C SER A 131 1.95 8.04 -5.72
N PHE A 132 2.37 8.78 -4.69
CA PHE A 132 3.66 9.48 -4.66
C PHE A 132 4.34 9.19 -3.35
N TYR A 133 5.65 8.97 -3.38
CA TYR A 133 6.42 8.70 -2.17
C TYR A 133 7.83 9.27 -2.22
N VAL A 134 8.38 9.47 -1.02
CA VAL A 134 9.78 9.81 -0.78
C VAL A 134 10.41 8.69 0.03
N GLY A 135 11.59 8.25 -0.38
CA GLY A 135 12.33 7.18 0.27
C GLY A 135 13.78 7.52 0.55
N LEU A 136 14.29 6.91 1.61
CA LEU A 136 15.67 7.04 2.07
C LEU A 136 16.30 5.64 2.19
N PRO A 137 17.60 5.51 1.88
CA PRO A 137 18.29 4.24 2.03
C PRO A 137 18.47 3.92 3.52
N VAL A 138 18.15 2.68 3.88
CA VAL A 138 18.35 2.16 5.25
C VAL A 138 19.46 1.11 5.31
N TYR A 139 19.70 0.43 4.20
CA TYR A 139 20.81 -0.51 4.03
C TYR A 139 21.38 -0.36 2.63
N ARG A 140 22.70 -0.42 2.50
CA ARG A 140 23.39 -0.27 1.23
C ARG A 140 24.58 -1.20 1.16
N SER A 141 24.82 -1.75 -0.02
CA SER A 141 26.02 -2.50 -0.32
C SER A 141 26.45 -2.21 -1.76
N GLY A 142 27.77 -2.18 -1.99
CA GLY A 142 28.36 -1.74 -3.25
C GLY A 142 28.27 -0.23 -3.46
N SER A 143 28.55 0.22 -4.69
CA SER A 143 28.64 1.64 -5.07
C SER A 143 27.40 2.18 -5.81
N PHE A 144 26.26 1.47 -5.71
CA PHE A 144 25.03 1.82 -6.45
C PHE A 144 24.32 3.08 -5.94
N PHE A 145 24.32 3.27 -4.61
CA PHE A 145 23.64 4.38 -3.93
C PHE A 145 24.51 5.02 -2.84
N ALA A 146 24.44 6.34 -2.74
CA ALA A 146 25.11 7.11 -1.70
C ALA A 146 24.31 7.11 -0.39
N PRO A 147 24.92 7.46 0.76
CA PRO A 147 24.21 7.53 2.04
C PRO A 147 23.06 8.54 2.04
N ASN A 148 23.20 9.63 1.29
CA ASN A 148 22.22 10.71 1.17
C ASN A 148 21.32 10.57 -0.07
N THR A 149 21.19 9.36 -0.63
CA THR A 149 20.28 9.15 -1.75
C THR A 149 18.84 9.42 -1.32
N ILE A 150 18.11 10.20 -2.10
CA ILE A 150 16.67 10.41 -1.99
C ILE A 150 16.03 9.70 -3.18
N LYS A 151 15.10 8.79 -2.89
CA LYS A 151 14.25 8.13 -3.89
C LYS A 151 12.92 8.88 -3.94
N LEU A 152 12.58 9.49 -5.07
CA LEU A 152 11.22 9.95 -5.32
C LEU A 152 10.56 8.96 -6.27
N GLY A 153 9.33 8.58 -6.01
CA GLY A 153 8.65 7.69 -6.93
C GLY A 153 7.15 7.88 -6.98
N ALA A 154 6.57 7.33 -8.02
CA ALA A 154 5.15 7.34 -8.25
C ALA A 154 4.66 6.01 -8.84
N THR A 155 3.53 5.52 -8.36
CA THR A 155 2.79 4.46 -9.07
C THR A 155 1.96 5.13 -10.13
N VAL A 156 2.28 4.88 -11.40
CA VAL A 156 1.62 5.51 -12.56
C VAL A 156 0.52 4.64 -13.15
N TYR A 157 0.55 3.34 -12.86
CA TYR A 157 -0.47 2.39 -13.28
C TYR A 157 -0.56 1.25 -12.28
N GLN A 158 -1.79 0.85 -11.95
CA GLN A 158 -2.05 -0.34 -11.15
C GLN A 158 -3.32 -1.02 -11.67
N ASN A 159 -3.22 -2.33 -11.90
CA ASN A 159 -4.37 -3.17 -12.21
C ASN A 159 -4.20 -4.53 -11.55
N TRP A 160 -5.17 -4.92 -10.72
CA TRP A 160 -5.13 -6.18 -9.97
C TRP A 160 -3.83 -6.30 -9.17
N LEU A 161 -2.94 -7.21 -9.56
CA LEU A 161 -1.65 -7.48 -8.92
C LEU A 161 -0.49 -6.77 -9.60
N MET A 162 -0.70 -6.13 -10.76
CA MET A 162 0.39 -5.47 -11.49
C MET A 162 0.42 -3.99 -11.16
N LYS A 163 1.60 -3.49 -10.83
CA LYS A 163 1.88 -2.08 -10.57
C LYS A 163 3.07 -1.65 -11.43
N VAL A 164 2.98 -0.48 -12.04
CA VAL A 164 4.09 0.18 -12.72
C VAL A 164 4.48 1.40 -11.91
N GLN A 165 5.73 1.42 -11.48
CA GLN A 165 6.32 2.47 -10.66
C GLN A 165 7.42 3.17 -11.44
N THR A 166 7.41 4.49 -11.39
CA THR A 166 8.55 5.31 -11.81
C THR A 166 9.28 5.75 -10.55
N ASP A 167 10.60 5.64 -10.54
CA ASP A 167 11.41 6.27 -9.49
C ASP A 167 12.46 7.18 -10.09
N VAL A 168 12.94 8.09 -9.26
CA VAL A 168 14.09 8.94 -9.51
C VAL A 168 14.95 8.91 -8.26
N TYR A 169 16.19 8.46 -8.41
CA TYR A 169 17.19 8.45 -7.36
C TYR A 169 18.09 9.67 -7.52
N MET A 170 18.31 10.41 -6.44
CA MET A 170 19.16 11.61 -6.42
C MET A 170 20.07 11.57 -5.21
N ASN A 171 21.30 12.06 -5.29
CA ASN A 171 22.21 12.15 -4.16
C ASN A 171 22.12 13.53 -3.51
N GLY A 172 21.22 13.69 -2.54
CA GLY A 172 20.69 14.99 -2.10
C GLY A 172 19.65 15.54 -3.07
N PHE A 173 19.24 16.79 -2.91
CA PHE A 173 18.25 17.42 -3.80
C PHE A 173 18.86 17.74 -5.18
N PHE A 174 18.27 17.20 -6.25
CA PHE A 174 18.56 17.47 -7.67
C PHE A 174 20.00 17.22 -8.14
N LYS A 175 20.77 16.36 -7.46
CA LYS A 175 22.12 15.95 -7.91
C LYS A 175 22.14 14.48 -8.31
N GLN A 176 22.87 14.16 -9.38
CA GLN A 176 23.05 12.79 -9.88
C GLN A 176 21.70 12.05 -10.03
N VAL A 177 20.81 12.65 -10.80
CA VAL A 177 19.45 12.17 -11.05
C VAL A 177 19.49 10.91 -11.91
N ASN A 178 18.99 9.79 -11.38
CA ASN A 178 18.90 8.52 -12.08
C ASN A 178 17.44 8.09 -12.14
N PRO A 179 16.79 8.17 -13.31
CA PRO A 179 15.44 7.65 -13.47
C PRO A 179 15.46 6.12 -13.42
N SER A 180 14.35 5.54 -13.00
CA SER A 180 14.07 4.12 -13.11
C SER A 180 12.60 3.87 -13.39
N LEU A 181 12.36 2.73 -14.02
CA LEU A 181 11.03 2.18 -14.21
C LEU A 181 11.01 0.78 -13.63
N ARG A 182 9.98 0.46 -12.84
CA ARG A 182 9.80 -0.84 -12.20
C ARG A 182 8.42 -1.39 -12.48
N LEU A 183 8.38 -2.68 -12.81
CA LEU A 183 7.17 -3.48 -12.82
C LEU A 183 7.14 -4.31 -11.53
N VAL A 184 6.03 -4.24 -10.79
CA VAL A 184 5.81 -5.00 -9.56
C VAL A 184 4.59 -5.89 -9.75
N VAL A 185 4.69 -7.12 -9.29
CA VAL A 185 3.61 -8.08 -9.17
C VAL A 185 3.41 -8.40 -7.69
N GLY A 186 2.22 -8.09 -7.17
CA GLY A 186 1.90 -8.20 -5.76
C GLY A 186 0.58 -7.53 -5.41
N PHE A 187 0.12 -7.73 -4.17
CA PHE A 187 -1.09 -7.09 -3.66
C PHE A 187 -0.83 -5.61 -3.37
#